data_AF-A0A2E0HSZ8-F1
#
_entry.id   AF-A0A2E0HSZ8-F1
#
_cell.length_a   1.000
_cell.length_b   1.000
_cell.length_c   1.000
_cell.angle_alpha   90.00
_cell.angle_beta   90.00
_cell.angle_gamma   90.00
#
_symmetry.space_group_name_H-M   'P 1'
#
loop_
_entity.id
_entity.type
_entity.pdbx_description
1 polymer ?
#
loop_
_entity_poly.entity_id
_entity_poly.type
_entity_poly.pdbx_seq_one_letter_code
_entity_poly.pdbx_strand_id
1 'polypeptide(L)'
;MLHKNLLLISLLFFTSLSLGKSYEININFESGFEYKSQKEFVDNIHLSKSKKEMEYLINDQDWIKKYSIRYKPFSKKVFINIANREPIFIFNETYFYDRDLNKFNFDQSKKNLIMVKGPIDDLRQVIKLINIIESTAPIQFKINSINYSYVNGWDIKSKNTLIRFGNELTKKRFNNYQKTVNYLLEISKIPSIIDVRYKDGVALNYGKQ
;
A
#
# COMPACT_ATOMS: atom_id res chain seq x y z
N MET A 1 -13.05 -40.81 -78.42
CA MET A 1 -12.72 -39.37 -78.38
C MET A 1 -13.58 -38.71 -77.29
N LEU A 2 -12.89 -38.23 -76.25
CA LEU A 2 -13.27 -37.34 -75.14
C LEU A 2 -14.58 -37.56 -74.35
N HIS A 3 -14.43 -38.24 -73.20
CA HIS A 3 -15.19 -38.03 -71.98
C HIS A 3 -15.08 -36.57 -71.49
N LYS A 4 -16.21 -35.90 -71.25
CA LYS A 4 -16.26 -34.63 -70.53
C LYS A 4 -16.33 -34.91 -69.03
N ASN A 5 -15.18 -34.78 -68.36
CA ASN A 5 -15.08 -34.89 -66.91
C ASN A 5 -15.75 -33.69 -66.22
N LEU A 6 -16.65 -34.00 -65.29
CA LEU A 6 -17.18 -33.09 -64.29
C LEU A 6 -16.04 -32.72 -63.33
N LEU A 7 -15.57 -31.46 -63.36
CA LEU A 7 -14.68 -30.93 -62.31
C LEU A 7 -15.54 -30.38 -61.18
N LEU A 8 -15.86 -31.23 -60.21
CA LEU A 8 -16.36 -30.82 -58.90
C LEU A 8 -15.17 -30.19 -58.15
N ILE A 9 -15.11 -28.86 -58.11
CA ILE A 9 -14.17 -28.14 -57.26
C ILE A 9 -14.67 -28.34 -55.82
N SER A 10 -14.10 -29.30 -55.09
CA SER A 10 -14.30 -29.37 -53.65
C SER A 10 -13.49 -28.23 -53.02
N LEU A 11 -14.21 -27.19 -52.59
CA LEU A 11 -13.63 -26.15 -51.75
C LEU A 11 -13.45 -26.77 -50.36
N LEU A 12 -12.31 -27.43 -50.15
CA LEU A 12 -11.87 -27.86 -48.82
C LEU A 12 -11.58 -26.60 -48.00
N PHE A 13 -12.61 -26.10 -47.32
CA PHE A 13 -12.41 -25.22 -46.17
C PHE A 13 -11.66 -26.02 -45.11
N PHE A 14 -10.33 -25.94 -45.13
CA PHE A 14 -9.53 -26.24 -43.94
C PHE A 14 -9.80 -25.13 -42.92
N THR A 15 -10.92 -25.23 -42.20
CA THR A 15 -10.99 -24.63 -40.88
C THR A 15 -10.07 -25.46 -40.01
N SER A 16 -8.79 -25.10 -39.97
CA SER A 16 -7.98 -25.48 -38.82
C SER A 16 -8.66 -24.81 -37.63
N LEU A 17 -9.41 -25.61 -36.87
CA LEU A 17 -9.64 -25.35 -35.46
C LEU A 17 -8.25 -25.34 -34.84
N SER A 18 -7.53 -24.22 -34.97
CA SER A 18 -6.38 -23.97 -34.14
C SER A 18 -6.98 -23.88 -32.74
N LEU A 19 -6.90 -24.98 -32.00
CA LEU A 19 -7.06 -24.97 -30.56
C LEU A 19 -5.98 -23.99 -30.09
N GLY A 20 -6.37 -22.73 -29.97
CA GLY A 20 -5.42 -21.64 -29.89
C GLY A 20 -4.59 -21.85 -28.64
N LYS A 21 -3.30 -22.16 -28.80
CA LYS A 21 -2.37 -22.36 -27.68
C LYS A 21 -2.61 -21.29 -26.62
N SER A 22 -2.76 -21.65 -25.35
CA SER A 22 -2.96 -20.66 -24.29
C SER A 22 -1.72 -19.77 -24.15
N TYR A 23 -1.88 -18.59 -23.52
CA TYR A 23 -0.72 -17.79 -23.18
C TYR A 23 0.07 -18.47 -22.04
N GLU A 24 1.38 -18.60 -22.25
CA GLU A 24 2.34 -18.90 -21.19
C GLU A 24 2.65 -17.58 -20.49
N ILE A 25 2.01 -17.35 -19.34
CA ILE A 25 2.10 -16.12 -18.56
C ILE A 25 3.12 -16.34 -17.45
N ASN A 26 4.12 -15.47 -17.35
CA ASN A 26 5.12 -15.49 -16.30
C ASN A 26 4.95 -14.22 -15.47
N ILE A 27 4.70 -14.37 -14.17
CA ILE A 27 4.40 -13.25 -13.27
C ILE A 27 5.54 -13.14 -12.25
N ASN A 28 6.06 -11.94 -12.10
CA ASN A 28 7.06 -11.61 -11.10
C ASN A 28 6.51 -10.51 -10.18
N PHE A 29 6.42 -10.80 -8.90
CA PHE A 29 6.09 -9.81 -7.87
C PHE A 29 7.38 -9.22 -7.30
N GLU A 30 7.61 -7.91 -7.47
CA GLU A 30 8.87 -7.25 -7.06
C GLU A 30 9.18 -7.42 -5.57
N SER A 31 8.15 -7.38 -4.72
CA SER A 31 8.23 -7.59 -3.26
C SER A 31 8.04 -9.05 -2.83
N GLY A 32 7.93 -9.98 -3.78
CA GLY A 32 7.49 -11.35 -3.52
C GLY A 32 5.98 -11.47 -3.29
N PHE A 33 5.58 -12.67 -2.88
CA PHE A 33 4.18 -13.04 -2.67
C PHE A 33 3.78 -12.74 -1.21
N GLU A 34 3.04 -11.65 -1.01
CA GLU A 34 2.69 -11.11 0.30
C GLU A 34 1.19 -11.22 0.62
N TYR A 35 0.29 -11.26 -0.37
CA TYR A 35 -1.17 -11.10 -0.17
C TYR A 35 -1.95 -12.28 -0.72
N LYS A 36 -3.04 -12.64 -0.04
CA LYS A 36 -4.00 -13.64 -0.50
C LYS A 36 -4.63 -13.26 -1.85
N SER A 37 -4.89 -11.97 -2.07
CA SER A 37 -5.43 -11.46 -3.35
C SER A 37 -4.50 -11.75 -4.53
N GLN A 38 -3.19 -11.82 -4.31
CA GLN A 38 -2.24 -12.21 -5.37
C GLN A 38 -2.47 -13.67 -5.81
N LYS A 39 -2.93 -14.55 -4.92
CA LYS A 39 -3.22 -15.95 -5.26
C LYS A 39 -4.39 -16.03 -6.22
N GLU A 40 -5.49 -15.39 -5.83
CA GLU A 40 -6.72 -15.35 -6.61
C GLU A 40 -6.47 -14.67 -7.97
N PHE A 41 -5.66 -13.60 -7.98
CA PHE A 41 -5.23 -12.95 -9.22
C PHE A 41 -4.41 -13.87 -10.15
N VAL A 42 -3.43 -14.60 -9.61
CA VAL A 42 -2.60 -15.53 -10.39
C VAL A 42 -3.47 -16.60 -11.03
N ASP A 43 -4.38 -17.20 -10.26
CA ASP A 43 -5.30 -18.24 -10.76
C ASP A 43 -6.17 -17.71 -11.92
N ASN A 44 -6.69 -16.49 -11.79
CA ASN A 44 -7.55 -15.87 -12.80
C ASN A 44 -6.79 -15.44 -14.07
N ILE A 45 -5.62 -14.82 -13.94
CA ILE A 45 -4.91 -14.29 -15.10
C ILE A 45 -4.35 -15.40 -15.99
N HIS A 46 -4.02 -16.57 -15.44
CA HIS A 46 -3.62 -17.74 -16.22
C HIS A 46 -4.73 -18.29 -17.13
N LEU A 47 -6.00 -17.98 -16.85
CA LEU A 47 -7.14 -18.34 -17.69
C LEU A 47 -7.37 -17.37 -18.85
N SER A 48 -6.65 -16.24 -18.88
CA SER A 48 -6.86 -15.18 -19.87
C SER A 48 -6.55 -15.64 -21.29
N LYS A 49 -7.47 -15.33 -22.21
CA LYS A 49 -7.37 -15.69 -23.63
C LYS A 49 -6.92 -14.53 -24.51
N SER A 50 -6.91 -13.30 -23.99
CA SER A 50 -6.53 -12.11 -24.76
C SER A 50 -5.67 -11.13 -23.97
N LYS A 51 -4.91 -10.29 -24.68
CA LYS A 51 -4.10 -9.22 -24.06
C LYS A 51 -4.96 -8.24 -23.27
N LYS A 52 -6.11 -7.86 -23.83
CA LYS A 52 -7.07 -6.93 -23.24
C LYS A 52 -7.64 -7.47 -21.93
N GLU A 53 -7.92 -8.77 -21.87
CA GLU A 53 -8.40 -9.44 -20.65
C GLU A 53 -7.34 -9.43 -19.55
N MET A 54 -6.07 -9.71 -19.88
CA MET A 54 -4.97 -9.61 -18.91
C MET A 54 -4.82 -8.18 -18.36
N GLU A 55 -4.85 -7.17 -19.23
CA GLU A 55 -4.79 -5.76 -18.83
C GLU A 55 -5.96 -5.37 -17.95
N TYR A 56 -7.17 -5.84 -18.26
CA TYR A 56 -8.36 -5.64 -17.43
C TYR A 56 -8.17 -6.24 -16.04
N LEU A 57 -7.78 -7.53 -15.95
CA LEU A 57 -7.60 -8.22 -14.67
C LEU A 57 -6.54 -7.56 -13.79
N ILE A 58 -5.47 -7.03 -14.38
CA ILE A 58 -4.43 -6.28 -13.65
C ILE A 58 -4.98 -4.96 -13.14
N ASN A 59 -5.68 -4.18 -13.98
CA ASN A 59 -6.20 -2.87 -13.59
C ASN A 59 -7.33 -2.95 -12.56
N ASP A 60 -8.02 -4.09 -12.46
CA ASP A 60 -9.05 -4.36 -11.45
C ASP A 60 -8.48 -4.58 -10.04
N GLN A 61 -7.15 -4.74 -9.91
CA GLN A 61 -6.50 -4.96 -8.62
C GLN A 61 -6.12 -3.63 -7.94
N ASP A 62 -6.84 -3.26 -6.88
CA ASP A 62 -6.58 -2.06 -6.09
C ASP A 62 -5.22 -2.07 -5.38
N TRP A 63 -4.72 -3.25 -5.01
CA TRP A 63 -3.44 -3.48 -4.33
C TRP A 63 -2.23 -3.39 -5.28
N ILE A 64 -2.42 -3.25 -6.60
CA ILE A 64 -1.31 -3.04 -7.54
C ILE A 64 -0.94 -1.54 -7.57
N LYS A 65 0.33 -1.24 -7.27
CA LYS A 65 0.86 0.13 -7.36
C LYS A 65 1.29 0.47 -8.78
N LYS A 66 2.03 -0.45 -9.40
CA LYS A 66 2.58 -0.32 -10.75
C LYS A 66 2.76 -1.70 -11.36
N TYR A 67 2.70 -1.77 -12.68
CA TYR A 67 2.98 -3.00 -13.40
C TYR A 67 3.65 -2.73 -14.74
N SER A 68 4.26 -3.76 -15.33
CA SER A 68 4.73 -3.75 -16.71
C SER A 68 4.38 -5.07 -17.38
N ILE A 69 3.94 -5.02 -18.63
CA ILE A 69 3.64 -6.22 -19.42
C ILE A 69 4.52 -6.23 -20.67
N ARG A 70 5.18 -7.35 -20.91
CA ARG A 70 5.97 -7.60 -22.13
C ARG A 70 5.45 -8.83 -22.85
N TYR A 71 5.05 -8.63 -24.10
CA TYR A 71 4.63 -9.70 -24.99
C TYR A 71 5.80 -10.09 -25.89
N LYS A 72 6.18 -11.37 -25.90
CA LYS A 72 7.24 -11.83 -26.81
C LYS A 72 6.66 -12.02 -28.23
N PRO A 73 7.16 -11.30 -29.26
CA PRO A 73 6.63 -11.39 -30.63
C PRO A 73 6.59 -12.82 -31.16
N PHE A 74 5.59 -13.11 -31.99
CA PHE A 74 5.39 -14.41 -32.65
C PHE A 74 5.34 -15.61 -31.70
N SER A 75 5.12 -15.36 -30.41
CA SER A 75 4.96 -16.38 -29.38
C SER A 75 3.82 -15.98 -28.45
N LYS A 76 3.16 -16.95 -27.84
CA LYS A 76 2.15 -16.69 -26.80
C LYS A 76 2.78 -16.62 -25.41
N LYS A 77 3.96 -16.00 -25.29
CA LYS A 77 4.63 -15.79 -23.99
C LYS A 77 4.43 -14.35 -23.52
N VAL A 78 4.02 -14.20 -22.26
CA VAL A 78 3.78 -12.93 -21.59
C VAL A 78 4.61 -12.87 -20.32
N PHE A 79 5.26 -11.74 -20.09
CA PHE A 79 6.00 -11.46 -18.85
C PHE A 79 5.36 -10.26 -18.17
N ILE A 80 4.92 -10.45 -16.94
CA ILE A 80 4.23 -9.45 -16.14
C ILE A 80 5.08 -9.19 -14.90
N ASN A 81 5.51 -7.94 -14.70
CA ASN A 81 6.09 -7.51 -13.43
C ASN A 81 5.06 -6.66 -12.68
N ILE A 82 4.88 -6.94 -11.40
CA ILE A 82 3.92 -6.25 -10.54
C ILE A 82 4.65 -5.77 -9.29
N ALA A 83 4.41 -4.52 -8.91
CA ALA A 83 4.75 -4.04 -7.58
C ALA A 83 3.48 -3.73 -6.79
N ASN A 84 3.49 -4.20 -5.55
CA ASN A 84 2.41 -4.07 -4.61
C ASN A 84 2.35 -2.65 -4.03
N ARG A 85 1.16 -2.21 -3.65
CA ARG A 85 0.98 -1.12 -2.68
C ARG A 85 1.37 -1.63 -1.30
N GLU A 86 2.13 -0.82 -0.57
CA GLU A 86 2.50 -1.14 0.80
C GLU A 86 1.65 -0.32 1.78
N PRO A 87 0.89 -0.97 2.66
CA PRO A 87 0.09 -0.25 3.64
C PRO A 87 1.01 0.35 4.70
N ILE A 88 0.78 1.62 5.05
CA ILE A 88 1.48 2.30 6.14
C ILE A 88 0.62 2.42 7.39
N PHE A 89 -0.69 2.59 7.22
CA PHE A 89 -1.64 2.66 8.33
C PHE A 89 -2.99 2.07 7.97
N ILE A 90 -3.70 1.66 9.02
CA ILE A 90 -5.09 1.26 8.97
C ILE A 90 -5.93 2.36 9.65
N PHE A 91 -6.91 2.88 8.93
CA PHE A 91 -7.80 3.93 9.39
C PHE A 91 -9.12 3.34 9.86
N ASN A 92 -9.50 3.65 11.09
CA ASN A 92 -10.74 3.19 11.74
C ASN A 92 -10.98 1.69 11.52
N GLU A 93 -9.90 0.89 11.63
CA GLU A 93 -9.90 -0.58 11.54
C GLU A 93 -10.43 -1.16 10.21
N THR A 94 -10.68 -0.33 9.20
CA THR A 94 -11.42 -0.72 8.00
C THR A 94 -10.67 -0.43 6.70
N TYR A 95 -9.95 0.68 6.63
CA TYR A 95 -9.36 1.15 5.39
C TYR A 95 -7.84 1.22 5.47
N PHE A 96 -7.17 0.67 4.47
CA PHE A 96 -5.71 0.67 4.38
C PHE A 96 -5.24 1.73 3.41
N TYR A 97 -4.19 2.44 3.79
CA TYR A 97 -3.63 3.53 3.00
C TYR A 97 -2.13 3.32 2.80
N ASP A 98 -1.67 3.62 1.59
CA ASP A 98 -0.25 3.75 1.28
C ASP A 98 0.28 5.17 1.59
N ARG A 99 1.58 5.41 1.38
CA ARG A 99 2.21 6.72 1.59
C ARG A 99 1.62 7.85 0.75
N ASP A 100 1.03 7.49 -0.38
CA ASP A 100 0.43 8.40 -1.35
C ASP A 100 -1.08 8.59 -1.07
N LEU A 101 -1.58 8.07 0.06
CA LEU A 101 -2.98 8.07 0.48
C LEU A 101 -3.95 7.35 -0.48
N ASN A 102 -3.44 6.42 -1.28
CA ASN A 102 -4.33 5.55 -2.03
C ASN A 102 -4.93 4.51 -1.08
N LYS A 103 -6.25 4.39 -1.13
CA LYS A 103 -7.01 3.37 -0.41
C LYS A 103 -7.01 2.07 -1.18
N PHE A 104 -6.80 0.95 -0.51
CA PHE A 104 -6.89 -0.39 -1.10
C PHE A 104 -7.26 -1.43 -0.03
N ASN A 105 -7.69 -2.61 -0.48
CA ASN A 105 -7.97 -3.73 0.41
C ASN A 105 -6.68 -4.48 0.77
N PHE A 106 -6.57 -4.88 2.03
CA PHE A 106 -5.41 -5.59 2.55
C PHE A 106 -5.86 -6.71 3.50
N ASP A 107 -5.30 -7.89 3.34
CA ASP A 107 -5.64 -9.10 4.11
C ASP A 107 -4.92 -9.17 5.48
N GLN A 108 -4.29 -8.06 5.89
CA GLN A 108 -3.57 -7.91 7.16
C GLN A 108 -2.36 -8.84 7.32
N SER A 109 -1.79 -9.34 6.22
CA SER A 109 -0.62 -10.24 6.27
C SER A 109 0.66 -9.57 6.84
N LYS A 110 0.75 -8.23 6.87
CA LYS A 110 1.84 -7.45 7.51
C LYS A 110 1.46 -7.02 8.95
N LYS A 111 2.15 -7.55 9.95
CA LYS A 111 1.78 -7.49 11.38
C LYS A 111 2.12 -6.19 12.15
N ASN A 112 2.61 -5.12 11.52
CA ASN A 112 3.00 -3.89 12.25
C ASN A 112 2.56 -2.62 11.53
N LEU A 113 1.25 -2.47 11.26
CA LEU A 113 0.69 -1.24 10.71
C LEU A 113 0.39 -0.22 11.82
N ILE A 114 0.54 1.07 11.49
CA ILE A 114 0.11 2.15 12.38
C ILE A 114 -1.43 2.14 12.46
N MET A 115 -1.99 2.10 13.65
CA MET A 115 -3.43 2.19 13.85
C MET A 115 -3.84 3.66 13.94
N VAL A 116 -4.70 4.12 13.04
CA VAL A 116 -5.19 5.51 13.01
C VAL A 116 -6.68 5.52 13.32
N LYS A 117 -7.09 6.28 14.34
CA LYS A 117 -8.49 6.35 14.78
C LYS A 117 -8.98 7.77 14.98
N GLY A 118 -10.25 8.00 14.66
CA GLY A 118 -10.95 9.24 14.99
C GLY A 118 -11.68 9.87 13.80
N PRO A 119 -12.46 10.95 14.06
CA PRO A 119 -13.12 11.73 13.02
C PRO A 119 -12.09 12.67 12.35
N ILE A 120 -11.32 12.13 11.42
CA ILE A 120 -10.25 12.85 10.72
C ILE A 120 -10.72 13.23 9.32
N ASP A 121 -10.84 14.54 9.06
CA ASP A 121 -11.27 15.04 7.75
C ASP A 121 -10.12 15.05 6.72
N ASP A 122 -8.88 15.26 7.16
CA ASP A 122 -7.71 15.36 6.27
C ASP A 122 -6.61 14.38 6.66
N LEU A 123 -6.56 13.22 5.97
CA LEU A 123 -5.55 12.19 6.19
C LEU A 123 -4.11 12.64 5.82
N ARG A 124 -3.91 13.75 5.12
CA ARG A 124 -2.57 14.31 4.90
C ARG A 124 -1.91 14.73 6.22
N GLN A 125 -2.71 15.07 7.23
CA GLN A 125 -2.22 15.36 8.57
C GLN A 125 -1.60 14.12 9.24
N VAL A 126 -2.16 12.93 8.99
CA VAL A 126 -1.61 11.66 9.46
C VAL A 126 -0.23 11.42 8.86
N ILE A 127 -0.09 11.55 7.54
CA ILE A 127 1.21 11.43 6.85
C ILE A 127 2.23 12.42 7.40
N LYS A 128 1.81 13.67 7.62
CA LYS A 128 2.66 14.71 8.18
C LYS A 128 3.19 14.33 9.57
N LEU A 129 2.34 13.79 10.44
CA LEU A 129 2.73 13.30 11.77
C LEU A 129 3.71 12.13 11.68
N ILE A 130 3.42 11.14 10.84
CA ILE A 130 4.30 9.99 10.61
C ILE A 130 5.68 10.46 10.20
N ASN A 131 5.76 11.29 9.16
CA ASN A 131 7.04 11.79 8.64
C ASN A 131 7.85 12.56 9.69
N ILE A 132 7.19 13.40 10.49
CA ILE A 132 7.89 14.22 11.50
C ILE A 132 8.46 13.33 12.61
N ILE A 133 7.71 12.34 13.08
CA ILE A 133 8.15 11.47 14.16
C ILE A 133 9.23 10.50 13.66
N GLU A 134 9.03 9.88 12.50
CA GLU A 134 9.99 8.93 11.92
C GLU A 134 11.30 9.61 11.49
N SER A 135 11.26 10.87 11.03
CA SER A 135 12.49 11.62 10.70
C SER A 135 13.30 12.04 11.92
N THR A 136 12.69 12.13 13.10
CA THR A 136 13.36 12.63 14.31
C THR A 136 13.94 11.50 15.15
N ALA A 137 13.17 10.44 15.38
CA ALA A 137 13.56 9.37 16.30
C ALA A 137 12.84 8.05 15.97
N PRO A 138 13.15 7.43 14.81
CA PRO A 138 12.37 6.33 14.25
C PRO A 138 12.34 5.07 15.14
N ILE A 139 13.36 4.88 15.99
CA ILE A 139 13.48 3.71 16.86
C ILE A 139 12.81 3.97 18.22
N GLN A 140 13.13 5.07 18.89
CA GLN A 140 12.67 5.36 20.25
C GLN A 140 11.19 5.72 20.31
N PHE A 141 10.69 6.42 19.29
CA PHE A 141 9.29 6.85 19.21
C PHE A 141 8.57 6.20 18.01
N LYS A 142 8.91 4.94 17.69
CA LYS A 142 8.18 4.16 16.69
C LYS A 142 6.68 4.22 16.98
N ILE A 143 5.91 4.64 15.98
CA ILE A 143 4.48 4.89 16.09
C ILE A 143 3.74 3.57 16.13
N ASN A 144 2.91 3.37 17.15
CA ASN A 144 1.96 2.26 17.22
C ASN A 144 0.56 2.73 16.82
N SER A 145 0.12 3.88 17.32
CA SER A 145 -1.16 4.46 16.94
C SER A 145 -1.17 5.97 16.94
N ILE A 146 -2.08 6.53 16.13
CA ILE A 146 -2.40 7.95 16.05
C ILE A 146 -3.91 8.06 16.28
N ASN A 147 -4.30 8.80 17.30
CA ASN A 147 -5.71 9.01 17.63
C ASN A 147 -6.03 10.51 17.53
N TYR A 148 -7.17 10.81 16.94
CA TYR A 148 -7.71 12.16 16.90
C TYR A 148 -9.07 12.21 17.61
N SER A 149 -9.29 13.27 18.39
CA SER A 149 -10.60 13.64 18.91
C SER A 149 -10.72 15.15 18.95
N TYR A 150 -11.94 15.69 18.86
CA TYR A 150 -12.15 17.13 18.96
C TYR A 150 -11.72 17.73 20.32
N VAL A 151 -11.70 16.90 21.37
CA VAL A 151 -11.37 17.31 22.74
C VAL A 151 -9.85 17.33 22.97
N ASN A 152 -9.17 16.22 22.68
CA ASN A 152 -7.73 16.09 22.97
C ASN A 152 -6.84 16.49 21.79
N GLY A 153 -7.38 16.47 20.58
CA GLY A 153 -6.65 16.63 19.34
C GLY A 153 -5.85 15.39 18.97
N TRP A 154 -4.66 15.62 18.44
CA TRP A 154 -3.75 14.58 17.95
C TRP A 154 -2.90 13.99 19.07
N ASP A 155 -3.13 12.71 19.36
CA ASP A 155 -2.38 11.90 20.32
C ASP A 155 -1.68 10.75 19.59
N ILE A 156 -0.36 10.66 19.72
CA ILE A 156 0.46 9.62 19.11
C ILE A 156 1.03 8.74 20.20
N LYS A 157 0.74 7.44 20.11
CA LYS A 157 1.23 6.44 21.06
C LYS A 157 2.39 5.68 20.43
N SER A 158 3.55 5.76 21.06
CA SER A 158 4.67 4.84 20.84
C SER A 158 4.60 3.69 21.85
N LYS A 159 5.65 2.85 21.90
CA LYS A 159 5.73 1.75 22.89
C LYS A 159 5.66 2.26 24.33
N ASN A 160 6.40 3.33 24.64
CA ASN A 160 6.61 3.79 26.01
C ASN A 160 6.15 5.25 26.24
N THR A 161 5.71 5.95 25.19
CA THR A 161 5.45 7.40 25.27
C THR A 161 4.14 7.76 24.58
N LEU A 162 3.38 8.64 25.22
CA LEU A 162 2.28 9.37 24.63
C LEU A 162 2.74 10.78 24.22
N ILE A 163 2.65 11.10 22.94
CA ILE A 163 2.99 12.40 22.39
C ILE A 163 1.69 13.15 22.07
N ARG A 164 1.47 14.32 22.66
CA ARG A 164 0.24 15.11 22.50
C ARG A 164 0.50 16.39 21.73
N PHE A 165 -0.09 16.52 20.54
CA PHE A 165 0.03 17.72 19.70
C PHE A 165 -1.16 18.68 19.84
N GLY A 166 -2.30 18.23 20.37
CA GLY A 166 -3.52 19.04 20.43
C GLY A 166 -4.19 19.17 19.06
N ASN A 167 -5.18 20.05 18.94
CA ASN A 167 -6.05 20.10 17.76
C ASN A 167 -5.34 20.61 16.49
N GLU A 168 -4.38 21.53 16.64
CA GLU A 168 -3.74 22.20 15.51
C GLU A 168 -2.29 21.73 15.30
N LEU A 169 -1.96 21.31 14.08
CA LEU A 169 -0.64 20.84 13.69
C LEU A 169 0.23 21.97 13.10
N THR A 170 0.69 22.87 13.98
CA THR A 170 1.47 24.06 13.59
C THR A 170 2.97 23.76 13.47
N LYS A 171 3.68 24.54 12.64
CA LYS A 171 5.15 24.47 12.52
C LYS A 171 5.86 24.70 13.86
N LYS A 172 5.32 25.58 14.71
CA LYS A 172 5.86 25.84 16.06
C LYS A 172 5.82 24.56 16.92
N ARG A 173 4.70 23.83 16.93
CA ARG A 173 4.56 22.58 17.69
C ARG A 173 5.51 21.50 17.19
N PHE A 174 5.68 21.37 15.87
CA PHE A 174 6.64 20.44 15.29
C PHE A 174 8.08 20.77 15.65
N ASN A 175 8.47 22.04 15.56
CA ASN A 175 9.81 22.48 15.96
C ASN A 175 10.06 22.24 17.46
N ASN A 176 9.06 22.51 18.31
CA ASN A 176 9.15 22.25 19.74
C ASN A 176 9.33 20.75 20.01
N TYR A 177 8.53 19.89 19.37
CA TYR A 177 8.67 18.44 19.46
C TYR A 177 10.08 17.98 19.07
N GLN A 178 10.60 18.40 17.91
CA GLN A 178 11.91 17.98 17.43
C GLN A 178 13.04 18.40 18.37
N LYS A 179 13.03 19.67 18.83
CA LYS A 179 14.01 20.17 19.80
C LYS A 179 13.96 19.37 21.10
N THR A 180 12.76 19.11 21.61
CA THR A 180 12.57 18.34 22.84
C THR A 180 13.06 16.89 22.67
N VAL A 181 12.72 16.22 21.57
CA VAL A 181 13.18 14.86 21.32
C VAL A 181 14.69 14.78 21.21
N ASN A 182 15.33 15.69 20.47
CA ASN A 182 16.79 15.71 20.35
C ASN A 182 17.46 15.85 21.72
N TYR A 183 16.99 16.79 22.54
CA TYR A 183 17.45 16.96 23.91
C TYR A 183 17.25 15.70 24.77
N LEU A 184 16.08 15.06 24.69
CA LEU A 184 15.76 13.85 25.44
C LEU A 184 16.67 12.67 25.06
N LEU A 185 17.03 12.56 23.78
CA LEU A 185 17.97 11.55 23.27
C LEU A 185 19.39 11.83 23.76
N GLU A 186 19.85 13.08 23.73
CA GLU A 186 21.17 13.48 24.24
C GLU A 186 21.35 13.10 25.71
N ILE A 187 20.31 13.32 26.54
CA ILE A 187 20.36 12.97 27.97
C ILE A 187 19.91 11.52 28.26
N SER A 188 19.60 10.74 27.22
CA SER A 188 19.13 9.35 27.32
C SER A 188 17.92 9.15 28.25
N LYS A 189 16.99 10.11 28.29
CA LYS A 189 15.76 10.01 29.09
C LYS A 189 14.52 9.97 28.21
N ILE A 190 13.78 8.87 28.28
CA ILE A 190 12.51 8.71 27.55
C ILE A 190 11.33 8.92 28.52
N PRO A 191 10.59 10.04 28.40
CA PRO A 191 9.41 10.30 29.22
C PRO A 191 8.24 9.41 28.77
N SER A 192 7.28 9.18 29.67
CA SER A 192 6.02 8.53 29.35
C SER A 192 5.03 9.46 28.65
N ILE A 193 5.18 10.79 28.82
CA ILE A 193 4.38 11.79 28.10
C ILE A 193 5.27 12.93 27.60
N ILE A 194 5.06 13.32 26.34
CA ILE A 194 5.57 14.55 25.74
C ILE A 194 4.36 15.37 25.29
N ASP A 195 4.05 16.45 26.01
CA ASP A 195 2.89 17.30 25.71
C ASP A 195 3.35 18.63 25.09
N VAL A 196 3.15 18.76 23.77
CA VAL A 196 3.54 19.93 22.99
C VAL A 196 2.37 20.90 22.74
N ARG A 197 1.25 20.73 23.46
CA ARG A 197 0.06 21.58 23.28
C ARG A 197 0.30 23.02 23.75
N TYR A 198 1.18 23.20 24.73
CA TYR A 198 1.49 24.48 25.37
C TYR A 198 2.15 25.46 24.41
N LYS A 199 1.76 26.73 24.51
CA LYS A 199 2.25 27.80 23.64
C LYS A 199 3.74 28.05 23.80
N ASP A 200 4.23 28.01 25.04
CA ASP A 200 5.57 28.53 25.40
C ASP A 200 6.54 27.44 25.86
N GLY A 201 6.19 26.16 25.70
CA GLY A 201 7.07 25.07 26.10
C GLY A 201 6.51 23.68 25.79
N VAL A 202 7.18 22.68 26.34
CA VAL A 202 6.79 21.26 26.27
C VAL A 202 6.80 20.71 27.68
N ALA A 203 5.70 20.06 28.09
CA ALA A 203 5.63 19.40 29.39
C ALA A 203 6.03 17.93 29.24
N LEU A 204 6.87 17.46 30.16
CA LEU A 204 7.37 16.08 30.19
C LEU A 204 6.89 15.38 31.46
N ASN A 205 6.43 14.14 31.33
CA ASN A 205 6.09 13.28 32.46
C ASN A 205 6.89 11.98 32.38
N TYR A 206 7.44 11.53 33.52
CA TYR A 206 8.22 10.30 33.65
C TYR A 206 7.51 9.21 34.47
N GLY A 207 6.31 9.48 34.99
CA GLY A 207 5.49 8.51 35.71
C GLY A 207 5.12 7.33 34.81
N LYS A 208 5.13 6.10 35.35
CA LYS A 208 4.72 4.91 34.61
C LYS A 208 3.24 4.99 34.24
N GLN A 209 2.90 4.58 33.01
CA GLN A 209 1.53 4.30 32.56
C GLN A 209 1.22 2.82 32.78
#